data_AF-A0A953BIL1-F1
#
_entry.id   AF-A0A953BIL1-F1
#
_cell.length_a   1.000
_cell.length_b   1.000
_cell.length_c   1.000
_cell.angle_alpha   90.00
_cell.angle_beta   90.00
_cell.angle_gamma   90.00
#
_symmetry.space_group_name_H-M   'P 1'
#
loop_
_entity.id
_entity.type
_entity.pdbx_description
1 polymer ?
#
loop_
_entity_poly.entity_id
_entity_poly.type
_entity_poly.pdbx_seq_one_letter_code
_entity_poly.pdbx_strand_id
1 'polypeptide(L)'
;MAMANLSSSILFDIGMITSLLATMAGVILFPVGWWLLSAPDPGVPSDATGHRVRSLIRITVFVAALSAMAITMQQVAFPNWWAAPQSPLANHSGLIRSFLQFASVAAWIVQFFTAMIYIRWLAMLIPSPRIYKRARLLMWLGPLLCLFYWAVIPALIAAILYSNLFSWVKEALTEIAKQQKPIQVPAE
;
A
#
# COMPACT_ATOMS: atom_id res chain seq x y z
N MET A 1 -38.50 -25.00 -0.38
CA MET A 1 -38.23 -23.55 -0.36
C MET A 1 -37.42 -23.12 0.86
N ALA A 2 -37.77 -23.52 2.10
CA ALA A 2 -37.05 -23.12 3.32
C ALA A 2 -35.54 -23.49 3.35
N MET A 3 -35.14 -24.64 2.80
CA MET A 3 -33.73 -25.05 2.75
C MET A 3 -32.84 -24.15 1.86
N ALA A 4 -33.39 -23.56 0.80
CA ALA A 4 -32.63 -22.69 -0.11
C ALA A 4 -32.31 -21.33 0.52
N ASN A 5 -33.18 -20.83 1.42
CA ASN A 5 -32.93 -19.58 2.13
C ASN A 5 -31.82 -19.75 3.19
N LEU A 6 -31.76 -20.92 3.86
CA LEU A 6 -30.79 -21.18 4.91
C LEU A 6 -29.34 -21.25 4.39
N SER A 7 -29.13 -21.83 3.20
CA SER A 7 -27.79 -21.90 2.61
C SER A 7 -27.29 -20.51 2.16
N SER A 8 -28.19 -19.66 1.66
CA SER A 8 -27.83 -18.32 1.20
C SER A 8 -27.40 -17.38 2.33
N SER A 9 -28.04 -17.45 3.51
CA SER A 9 -27.67 -16.63 4.67
C SER A 9 -26.32 -17.05 5.25
N ILE A 10 -26.07 -18.35 5.38
CA ILE A 10 -24.80 -18.87 5.91
C ILE A 10 -23.62 -18.46 5.03
N LEU A 11 -23.75 -18.57 3.70
CA LEU A 11 -22.70 -18.16 2.78
C LEU A 11 -22.41 -16.65 2.86
N PHE A 12 -23.45 -15.83 3.02
CA PHE A 12 -23.32 -14.39 3.19
C PHE A 12 -22.56 -14.04 4.48
N ASP A 13 -22.91 -14.66 5.60
CA ASP A 13 -22.27 -14.41 6.90
C ASP A 13 -20.78 -14.81 6.88
N ILE A 14 -20.45 -15.97 6.29
CA ILE A 14 -19.06 -16.40 6.11
C ILE A 14 -18.29 -15.40 5.24
N GLY A 15 -18.89 -14.94 4.13
CA GLY A 15 -18.30 -13.91 3.26
C GLY A 15 -18.02 -12.60 4.01
N MET A 16 -18.96 -12.16 4.86
CA MET A 16 -18.79 -10.96 5.66
C MET A 16 -17.66 -11.12 6.69
N ILE A 17 -17.66 -12.21 7.46
CA ILE A 17 -16.64 -12.48 8.49
C ILE A 17 -15.25 -12.57 7.86
N THR A 18 -15.12 -13.30 6.76
CA THR A 18 -13.83 -13.43 6.04
C THR A 18 -13.32 -12.10 5.51
N SER A 19 -14.19 -11.26 4.93
CA SER A 19 -13.82 -9.93 4.46
C SER A 19 -13.38 -9.00 5.61
N LEU A 20 -14.04 -9.10 6.77
CA LEU A 20 -13.70 -8.34 7.97
C LEU A 20 -12.32 -8.75 8.48
N LEU A 21 -12.08 -10.06 8.66
CA LEU A 21 -10.79 -10.59 9.12
C LEU A 21 -9.65 -10.22 8.16
N ALA A 22 -9.86 -10.36 6.85
CA ALA A 22 -8.89 -9.97 5.85
C ALA A 22 -8.57 -8.47 5.91
N THR A 23 -9.58 -7.63 6.12
CA THR A 23 -9.36 -6.18 6.24
C THR A 23 -8.62 -5.83 7.52
N MET A 24 -8.97 -6.45 8.65
CA MET A 24 -8.26 -6.23 9.93
C MET A 24 -6.79 -6.65 9.83
N ALA A 25 -6.52 -7.81 9.21
CA ALA A 25 -5.15 -8.24 8.94
C ALA A 25 -4.42 -7.24 8.05
N GLY A 26 -5.05 -6.74 6.98
CA GLY A 26 -4.48 -5.72 6.10
C GLY A 26 -4.17 -4.41 6.83
N VAL A 27 -5.10 -3.91 7.64
CA VAL A 27 -4.97 -2.67 8.43
C VAL A 27 -3.80 -2.74 9.43
N ILE A 28 -3.41 -3.94 9.89
CA ILE A 28 -2.29 -4.12 10.80
C ILE A 28 -0.99 -4.40 10.03
N LEU A 29 -0.99 -5.43 9.18
CA LEU A 29 0.22 -5.92 8.51
C LEU A 29 0.79 -4.90 7.53
N PHE A 30 -0.08 -4.17 6.82
CA PHE A 30 0.37 -3.23 5.80
C PHE A 30 1.09 -2.02 6.40
N PRO A 31 0.55 -1.34 7.44
CA PRO A 31 1.30 -0.30 8.15
C PRO A 31 2.57 -0.79 8.82
N VAL A 32 2.55 -1.96 9.46
CA VAL A 32 3.74 -2.54 10.08
C VAL A 32 4.85 -2.75 9.04
N GLY A 33 4.52 -3.30 7.87
CA GLY A 33 5.49 -3.48 6.78
C GLY A 33 6.13 -2.16 6.34
N TRP A 34 5.32 -1.12 6.13
CA TRP A 34 5.83 0.21 5.78
C TRP A 34 6.59 0.89 6.91
N TRP A 35 6.24 0.63 8.17
CA TRP A 35 6.93 1.17 9.33
C TRP A 35 8.33 0.59 9.46
N LEU A 36 8.47 -0.73 9.25
CA LEU A 36 9.75 -1.43 9.21
C LEU A 36 10.61 -0.92 8.04
N LEU A 37 10.02 -0.80 6.85
CA LEU A 37 10.73 -0.31 5.66
C LEU A 37 11.17 1.16 5.77
N SER A 38 10.45 1.98 6.53
CA SER A 38 10.75 3.41 6.72
C SER A 38 11.46 3.70 8.03
N ALA A 39 11.96 2.67 8.74
CA ALA A 39 12.72 2.85 9.97
C ALA A 39 14.00 3.68 9.69
N PRO A 40 14.42 4.55 10.64
CA PRO A 40 15.71 5.23 10.51
C PRO A 40 16.84 4.20 10.52
N ASP A 41 17.74 4.32 9.54
CA ASP A 41 18.96 3.53 9.48
C ASP A 41 19.93 4.07 10.56
N PRO A 42 20.38 3.24 11.52
CA PRO A 42 21.30 3.69 12.57
C PRO A 42 22.65 4.19 12.02
N GLY A 43 23.03 3.79 10.79
CA GLY A 43 24.27 4.23 10.15
C GLY A 43 24.19 5.57 9.41
N VAL A 44 23.00 6.17 9.29
CA VAL A 44 22.80 7.42 8.54
C VAL A 44 22.48 8.56 9.51
N PRO A 45 23.24 9.67 9.49
CA PRO A 45 22.99 10.79 10.39
C PRO A 45 21.58 11.38 10.19
N SER A 46 20.98 11.85 11.27
CA SER A 46 19.55 12.22 11.35
C SER A 46 19.18 13.45 10.52
N ASP A 47 20.17 14.24 10.11
CA ASP A 47 20.06 15.41 9.24
C ASP A 47 20.03 15.05 7.74
N ALA A 48 20.35 13.80 7.38
CA ALA A 48 20.35 13.37 6.00
C ALA A 48 18.96 13.50 5.38
N THR A 49 18.94 14.03 4.15
CA THR A 49 17.74 14.14 3.31
C THR A 49 17.04 12.78 3.27
N GLY A 50 15.87 12.65 3.92
CA GLY A 50 15.15 11.37 4.02
C GLY A 50 14.10 11.33 5.13
N HIS A 51 14.30 12.10 6.22
CA HIS A 51 13.36 12.13 7.34
C HIS A 51 11.94 12.57 6.94
N ARG A 52 11.82 13.63 6.12
CA ARG A 52 10.52 14.12 5.62
C ARG A 52 9.77 13.06 4.81
N VAL A 53 10.47 12.35 3.92
CA VAL A 53 9.86 11.31 3.08
C VAL A 53 9.38 10.13 3.93
N ARG A 54 10.18 9.67 4.89
CA ARG A 54 9.80 8.61 5.83
C ARG A 54 8.56 8.99 6.65
N SER A 55 8.52 10.23 7.17
CA SER A 55 7.37 10.74 7.92
C SER A 55 6.10 10.78 7.05
N LEU A 56 6.19 11.29 5.83
CA LEU A 56 5.07 11.32 4.87
C LEU A 56 4.54 9.92 4.55
N ILE A 57 5.41 8.92 4.36
CA ILE A 57 4.96 7.53 4.15
C ILE A 57 4.15 7.04 5.35
N ARG A 58 4.67 7.22 6.57
CA ARG A 58 3.98 6.75 7.78
C ARG A 58 2.62 7.42 7.95
N ILE A 59 2.53 8.73 7.70
CA ILE A 59 1.27 9.48 7.76
C ILE A 59 0.28 8.95 6.72
N THR A 60 0.70 8.82 5.46
CA THR A 60 -0.19 8.37 4.37
C THR A 60 -0.68 6.95 4.58
N VAL A 61 0.20 6.05 5.03
CA VAL A 61 -0.13 4.66 5.35
C VAL A 61 -1.10 4.58 6.54
N PHE A 62 -0.91 5.41 7.57
CA PHE A 62 -1.81 5.47 8.71
C PHE A 62 -3.21 6.00 8.32
N VAL A 63 -3.26 7.05 7.49
CA VAL A 63 -4.53 7.58 6.94
C VAL A 63 -5.24 6.54 6.07
N ALA A 64 -4.51 5.81 5.24
CA ALA A 64 -5.06 4.73 4.42
C ALA A 64 -5.64 3.60 5.28
N ALA A 65 -4.92 3.19 6.34
CA ALA A 65 -5.38 2.18 7.28
C ALA A 65 -6.65 2.60 8.03
N LEU A 66 -6.70 3.85 8.53
CA LEU A 66 -7.90 4.40 9.16
C LEU A 66 -9.08 4.48 8.19
N SER A 67 -8.84 4.89 6.95
CA SER A 67 -9.89 4.98 5.93
C SER A 67 -10.46 3.60 5.58
N ALA A 68 -9.59 2.59 5.44
CA ALA A 68 -10.02 1.21 5.21
C ALA A 68 -10.87 0.68 6.39
N MET A 69 -10.43 0.92 7.62
CA MET A 69 -11.18 0.53 8.82
C MET A 69 -12.55 1.22 8.88
N ALA A 70 -12.63 2.52 8.59
CA ALA A 70 -13.89 3.26 8.56
C ALA A 70 -14.88 2.71 7.51
N ILE A 71 -14.39 2.40 6.30
CA ILE A 71 -15.20 1.82 5.23
C ILE A 71 -15.74 0.44 5.64
N THR A 72 -14.89 -0.41 6.24
CA THR A 72 -15.31 -1.74 6.69
C THR A 72 -16.32 -1.66 7.83
N MET A 73 -16.11 -0.78 8.82
CA MET A 73 -17.07 -0.58 9.92
C MET A 73 -18.42 -0.09 9.40
N GLN A 74 -18.42 0.81 8.40
CA GLN A 74 -19.65 1.25 7.75
C GLN A 74 -20.36 0.09 7.02
N GLN A 75 -19.62 -0.80 6.37
CA GLN A 75 -20.19 -1.96 5.67
C GLN A 75 -20.82 -2.96 6.65
N VAL A 76 -20.21 -3.17 7.82
CA VAL A 76 -20.78 -4.02 8.88
C VAL A 76 -22.02 -3.37 9.51
N ALA A 77 -21.99 -2.05 9.74
CA ALA A 77 -23.14 -1.33 10.29
C ALA A 77 -24.33 -1.24 9.31
N PHE A 78 -24.06 -1.21 8.00
CA PHE A 78 -25.06 -1.01 6.95
C PHE A 78 -24.83 -1.97 5.75
N PRO A 79 -25.03 -3.29 5.92
CA PRO A 79 -24.69 -4.29 4.90
C PRO A 79 -25.49 -4.15 3.60
N ASN A 80 -26.74 -3.68 3.69
CA ASN A 80 -27.69 -3.58 2.58
C ASN A 80 -28.00 -2.12 2.20
N TRP A 81 -27.07 -1.19 2.40
CA TRP A 81 -27.24 0.24 2.11
C TRP A 81 -27.74 0.50 0.67
N TRP A 82 -27.36 -0.33 -0.29
CA TRP A 82 -27.74 -0.23 -1.70
C TRP A 82 -29.15 -0.76 -2.00
N ALA A 83 -29.70 -1.61 -1.13
CA ALA A 83 -31.02 -2.22 -1.28
C ALA A 83 -32.06 -1.62 -0.33
N ALA A 84 -31.64 -0.76 0.61
CA ALA A 84 -32.53 -0.11 1.55
C ALA A 84 -33.45 0.90 0.82
N PRO A 85 -34.74 0.98 1.18
CA PRO A 85 -35.61 2.06 0.73
C PRO A 85 -34.96 3.42 1.03
N GLN A 86 -35.28 4.46 0.24
CA GLN A 86 -34.79 5.83 0.37
C GLN A 86 -35.22 6.52 1.68
N SER A 87 -34.88 5.92 2.81
CA SER A 87 -34.97 6.55 4.11
C SER A 87 -33.94 7.69 4.16
N PRO A 88 -34.26 8.80 4.85
CA PRO A 88 -33.29 9.87 5.05
C PRO A 88 -31.97 9.35 5.64
N LEU A 89 -32.02 8.40 6.59
CA LEU A 89 -30.85 7.76 7.18
C LEU A 89 -29.98 7.02 6.14
N ALA A 90 -30.58 6.31 5.19
CA ALA A 90 -29.86 5.63 4.11
C ALA A 90 -29.17 6.62 3.15
N ASN A 91 -29.80 7.77 2.87
CA ASN A 91 -29.20 8.79 2.01
C ASN A 91 -27.95 9.44 2.66
N HIS A 92 -28.00 9.72 3.96
CA HIS A 92 -26.86 10.29 4.69
C HIS A 92 -25.68 9.30 4.77
N SER A 93 -25.94 8.02 5.03
CA SER A 93 -24.89 7.00 5.07
C SER A 93 -24.24 6.80 3.70
N GLY A 94 -25.01 6.89 2.61
CA GLY A 94 -24.49 6.87 1.24
C GLY A 94 -23.50 8.01 0.96
N LEU A 95 -23.84 9.26 1.32
CA LEU A 95 -22.95 10.41 1.14
C LEU A 95 -21.65 10.27 1.93
N ILE A 96 -21.74 9.85 3.20
CA ILE A 96 -20.58 9.58 4.05
C ILE A 96 -19.69 8.52 3.41
N ARG A 97 -20.29 7.44 2.87
CA ARG A 97 -19.56 6.38 2.18
C ARG A 97 -18.81 6.91 0.96
N SER A 98 -19.50 7.64 0.10
CA SER A 98 -18.90 8.20 -1.12
C SER A 98 -17.73 9.14 -0.79
N PHE A 99 -17.88 9.95 0.26
CA PHE A 99 -16.81 10.82 0.76
C PHE A 99 -15.61 10.02 1.27
N LEU A 100 -15.85 9.00 2.12
CA LEU A 100 -14.79 8.12 2.62
C LEU A 100 -14.08 7.37 1.49
N GLN A 101 -14.82 6.92 0.48
CA GLN A 101 -14.27 6.24 -0.69
C GLN A 101 -13.37 7.19 -1.49
N PHE A 102 -13.80 8.43 -1.72
CA PHE A 102 -13.00 9.45 -2.40
C PHE A 102 -11.73 9.79 -1.62
N ALA A 103 -11.84 10.01 -0.31
CA ALA A 103 -10.71 10.25 0.58
C ALA A 103 -9.72 9.08 0.59
N SER A 104 -10.24 7.84 0.58
CA SER A 104 -9.44 6.61 0.49
C SER A 104 -8.66 6.52 -0.82
N VAL A 105 -9.30 6.81 -1.96
CA VAL A 105 -8.62 6.86 -3.27
C VAL A 105 -7.55 7.95 -3.29
N ALA A 106 -7.84 9.14 -2.77
CA ALA A 106 -6.86 10.22 -2.67
C ALA A 106 -5.67 9.82 -1.79
N ALA A 107 -5.92 9.23 -0.62
CA ALA A 107 -4.88 8.72 0.28
C ALA A 107 -4.01 7.65 -0.42
N TRP A 108 -4.64 6.73 -1.16
CA TRP A 108 -3.95 5.70 -1.93
C TRP A 108 -3.04 6.30 -3.02
N ILE A 109 -3.52 7.32 -3.75
CA ILE A 109 -2.71 8.04 -4.75
C ILE A 109 -1.50 8.71 -4.09
N VAL A 110 -1.73 9.46 -3.02
CA VAL A 110 -0.63 10.15 -2.30
C VAL A 110 0.37 9.13 -1.76
N GLN A 111 -0.11 8.02 -1.20
CA GLN A 111 0.73 6.95 -0.71
C GLN A 111 1.59 6.34 -1.83
N PHE A 112 0.99 6.06 -2.99
CA PHE A 112 1.69 5.53 -4.16
C PHE A 112 2.84 6.44 -4.57
N PHE A 113 2.59 7.74 -4.74
CA PHE A 113 3.64 8.69 -5.11
C PHE A 113 4.71 8.82 -4.03
N THR A 114 4.32 8.83 -2.76
CA THR A 114 5.26 8.92 -1.65
C THR A 114 6.18 7.69 -1.60
N ALA A 115 5.61 6.49 -1.80
CA ALA A 115 6.36 5.24 -1.93
C ALA A 115 7.37 5.29 -3.09
N MET A 116 6.97 5.80 -4.25
CA MET A 116 7.85 5.93 -5.40
C MET A 116 8.96 6.97 -5.21
N ILE A 117 8.67 8.08 -4.53
CA ILE A 117 9.68 9.07 -4.12
C ILE A 117 10.70 8.42 -3.17
N TYR A 118 10.25 7.60 -2.23
CA TYR A 118 11.12 6.89 -1.31
C TYR A 118 12.02 5.87 -2.03
N ILE A 119 11.46 5.07 -2.94
CA ILE A 119 12.25 4.14 -3.76
C ILE A 119 13.28 4.89 -4.61
N ARG A 120 12.89 6.02 -5.21
CA ARG A 120 13.80 6.86 -5.98
C ARG A 120 14.94 7.41 -5.11
N TRP A 121 14.62 7.84 -3.89
CA TRP A 121 15.62 8.29 -2.92
C TRP A 121 16.57 7.15 -2.55
N LEU A 122 16.04 5.96 -2.23
CA LEU A 122 16.84 4.78 -1.91
C LEU A 122 17.72 4.35 -3.09
N ALA A 123 17.22 4.47 -4.32
CA ALA A 123 17.99 4.21 -5.53
C ALA A 123 19.16 5.17 -5.74
N MET A 124 19.17 6.36 -5.14
CA MET A 124 20.33 7.28 -5.19
C MET A 124 21.49 6.80 -4.32
N LEU A 125 21.21 6.00 -3.28
CA LEU A 125 22.24 5.44 -2.40
C LEU A 125 22.97 4.26 -3.05
N ILE A 126 22.37 3.66 -4.07
CA ILE A 126 22.93 2.52 -4.79
C ILE A 126 23.70 3.06 -6.01
N PRO A 127 24.97 2.67 -6.22
CA PRO A 127 25.80 3.16 -7.33
C PRO A 127 25.41 2.54 -8.69
N SER A 128 24.12 2.55 -9.04
CA SER A 128 23.58 2.01 -10.29
C SER A 128 22.65 3.01 -10.97
N PRO A 129 23.09 3.68 -12.07
CA PRO A 129 22.25 4.65 -12.77
C PRO A 129 21.01 4.02 -13.43
N ARG A 130 21.00 2.70 -13.60
CA ARG A 130 19.88 1.95 -14.19
C ARG A 130 18.66 1.94 -13.26
N ILE A 131 18.86 1.70 -11.96
CA ILE A 131 17.78 1.62 -10.96
C ILE A 131 17.10 3.00 -10.84
N TYR A 132 17.89 4.06 -10.77
CA TYR A 132 17.38 5.43 -10.69
C TYR A 132 16.49 5.81 -11.89
N LYS A 133 16.97 5.54 -13.12
CA LYS A 133 16.19 5.82 -14.35
C LYS A 133 14.89 5.03 -14.38
N ARG A 134 14.92 3.75 -13.98
CA ARG A 134 13.74 2.89 -13.97
C ARG A 134 12.72 3.31 -12.91
N ALA A 135 13.17 3.65 -11.70
CA ALA A 135 12.30 4.14 -10.63
C ALA A 135 11.53 5.40 -11.07
N ARG A 136 12.19 6.34 -11.78
CA ARG A 136 11.54 7.52 -12.35
C ARG A 136 10.49 7.17 -13.41
N LEU A 137 10.79 6.21 -14.29
CA LEU A 137 9.84 5.75 -15.30
C LEU A 137 8.61 5.13 -14.63
N LEU A 138 8.81 4.24 -13.65
CA LEU A 138 7.72 3.55 -12.95
C LEU A 138 6.81 4.51 -12.17
N MET A 139 7.36 5.62 -11.67
CA MET A 139 6.60 6.65 -10.97
C MET A 139 5.50 7.26 -11.85
N TRP A 140 5.77 7.42 -13.14
CA TRP A 140 4.79 7.94 -14.12
C TRP A 140 3.98 6.84 -14.78
N LEU A 141 4.57 5.66 -14.94
CA LEU A 141 3.91 4.53 -15.56
C LEU A 141 2.79 3.96 -14.69
N GLY A 142 2.93 3.98 -13.35
CA GLY A 142 1.90 3.45 -12.45
C GLY A 142 0.53 4.12 -12.62
N PRO A 143 0.42 5.46 -12.48
CA PRO A 143 -0.83 6.17 -12.71
C PRO A 143 -1.36 5.99 -14.13
N LEU A 144 -0.47 5.97 -15.12
CA LEU A 144 -0.84 5.74 -16.52
C LEU A 144 -1.45 4.35 -16.71
N LEU A 145 -0.86 3.30 -16.14
CA LEU A 145 -1.39 1.94 -16.16
C LEU A 145 -2.74 1.84 -15.44
N CYS A 146 -2.92 2.58 -14.34
CA CYS A 146 -4.21 2.66 -13.65
C CYS A 146 -5.31 3.33 -14.49
N LEU A 147 -4.99 4.27 -15.39
CA LEU A 147 -6.02 4.86 -16.27
C LEU A 147 -6.61 3.83 -17.23
N PHE A 148 -5.86 2.79 -17.59
CA PHE A 148 -6.35 1.67 -18.39
C PHE A 148 -7.08 0.60 -17.56
N TYR A 149 -7.74 1.02 -16.46
CA TYR A 149 -8.35 0.23 -15.38
C TYR A 149 -9.25 -0.95 -15.80
N TRP A 150 -9.70 -0.96 -17.05
CA TRP A 150 -10.54 -2.01 -17.63
C TRP A 150 -9.84 -3.38 -17.76
N ALA A 151 -8.50 -3.46 -17.78
CA ALA A 151 -7.81 -4.72 -18.05
C ALA A 151 -6.98 -5.25 -16.84
N VAL A 152 -7.05 -6.56 -16.62
CA VAL A 152 -6.15 -7.33 -15.73
C VAL A 152 -4.69 -7.22 -16.19
N ILE A 153 -4.48 -6.95 -17.49
CA ILE A 153 -3.17 -6.86 -18.14
C ILE A 153 -2.27 -5.76 -17.52
N PRO A 154 -2.71 -4.50 -17.35
CA PRO A 154 -1.95 -3.46 -16.66
C PRO A 154 -1.42 -3.86 -15.28
N ALA A 155 -2.23 -4.55 -14.47
CA ALA A 155 -1.81 -5.00 -13.15
C ALA A 155 -0.69 -6.05 -13.23
N LEU A 156 -0.78 -6.99 -14.19
CA LEU A 156 0.27 -7.96 -14.45
C LEU A 156 1.56 -7.30 -14.96
N ILE A 157 1.46 -6.36 -15.89
CA ILE A 157 2.61 -5.60 -16.40
C ILE A 157 3.29 -4.84 -15.27
N ALA A 158 2.52 -4.14 -14.43
CA ALA A 158 3.04 -3.43 -13.26
C ALA A 158 3.77 -4.41 -12.32
N ALA A 159 3.16 -5.54 -11.98
CA ALA A 159 3.75 -6.54 -11.10
C ALA A 159 5.09 -7.07 -11.64
N ILE A 160 5.18 -7.38 -12.94
CA ILE A 160 6.43 -7.82 -13.59
C ILE A 160 7.49 -6.72 -13.49
N LEU A 161 7.11 -5.47 -13.78
CA LEU A 161 8.03 -4.33 -13.74
C LEU A 161 8.56 -4.05 -12.33
N TYR A 162 7.71 -4.17 -11.30
CA TYR A 162 8.11 -4.02 -9.91
C TYR A 162 9.01 -5.16 -9.44
N SER A 163 8.70 -6.41 -9.81
CA SER A 163 9.54 -7.57 -9.50
C SER A 163 10.95 -7.43 -10.09
N ASN A 164 11.06 -6.94 -11.34
CA ASN A 164 12.36 -6.68 -11.98
C ASN A 164 13.13 -5.55 -11.28
N LEU A 165 12.46 -4.48 -10.85
CA LEU A 165 13.12 -3.42 -10.08
C LEU A 165 13.65 -3.98 -8.75
N PHE A 166 12.85 -4.80 -8.07
CA PHE A 166 13.21 -5.39 -6.79
C PHE A 166 14.38 -6.36 -6.90
N SER A 167 14.42 -7.19 -7.95
CA SER A 167 15.56 -8.09 -8.20
C SER A 167 16.86 -7.31 -8.40
N TRP A 168 16.84 -6.22 -9.17
CA TRP A 168 18.03 -5.38 -9.37
C TRP A 168 18.49 -4.68 -8.09
N VAL A 169 17.55 -4.21 -7.26
CA VAL A 169 17.90 -3.65 -5.95
C VAL A 169 18.55 -4.71 -5.08
N LYS A 170 18.00 -5.94 -5.04
CA LYS A 170 18.56 -7.05 -4.27
C LYS A 170 19.96 -7.44 -4.76
N GLU A 171 20.16 -7.53 -6.06
CA GLU A 171 21.46 -7.80 -6.68
C GLU A 171 22.48 -6.74 -6.26
N ALA A 172 22.13 -5.46 -6.42
CA ALA A 172 23.03 -4.36 -6.06
C ALA A 172 23.36 -4.32 -4.56
N LEU A 173 22.40 -4.58 -3.68
CA LEU A 173 22.65 -4.70 -2.24
C LEU A 173 23.56 -5.88 -1.91
N THR A 174 23.39 -7.01 -2.61
CA THR A 174 24.26 -8.19 -2.45
C THR A 174 25.69 -7.90 -2.91
N GLU A 175 25.86 -7.11 -3.97
CA GLU A 175 27.19 -6.66 -4.43
C GLU A 175 27.85 -5.74 -3.42
N ILE A 176 27.14 -4.76 -2.88
CA ILE A 176 27.64 -3.86 -1.83
C ILE A 176 28.05 -4.66 -0.59
N ALA A 177 27.22 -5.60 -0.15
CA ALA A 177 27.51 -6.45 1.00
C ALA A 177 28.77 -7.30 0.79
N LYS A 178 29.02 -7.78 -0.45
CA LYS A 178 30.27 -8.50 -0.79
C LYS A 178 31.50 -7.60 -0.80
N GLN A 179 31.35 -6.32 -1.19
CA GLN A 179 32.44 -5.35 -1.22
C GLN A 179 32.80 -4.83 0.17
N GLN A 180 31.84 -4.71 1.08
CA GLN A 180 32.06 -4.29 2.48
C GLN A 180 32.70 -5.39 3.36
N LYS A 181 33.65 -6.17 2.82
CA LYS A 181 34.47 -7.07 3.66
C LYS A 181 35.01 -6.25 4.84
N PRO A 182 34.82 -6.72 6.09
CA PRO A 182 35.14 -5.93 7.27
C PRO A 182 36.59 -5.48 7.17
N ILE A 183 36.81 -4.17 7.33
CA ILE A 183 38.15 -3.63 7.55
C ILE A 183 38.67 -4.40 8.75
N GLN A 184 39.66 -5.27 8.53
CA GLN A 184 40.33 -5.94 9.62
C GLN A 184 41.01 -4.85 10.43
N VAL A 185 40.40 -4.48 11.56
CA VAL A 185 41.03 -3.63 12.55
C VAL A 185 42.23 -4.46 13.06
N PRO A 186 43.48 -4.00 12.87
CA PRO A 186 44.63 -4.73 13.37
C PRO A 186 44.45 -4.93 14.88
N ALA A 187 44.67 -6.16 15.35
CA ALA A 187 44.66 -6.45 16.78
C ALA A 187 45.79 -5.63 17.43
N GLU A 188 45.43 -4.68 18.30
CA GLU A 188 46.37 -4.00 19.19
C GLU A 188 46.86 -4.93 20.29
#